data_AF-A0A0K0DQT7-F1
#
_entry.id   AF-A0A0K0DQT7-F1
#
_cell.length_a   1.000
_cell.length_b   1.000
_cell.length_c   1.000
_cell.angle_alpha   90.00
_cell.angle_beta   90.00
_cell.angle_gamma   90.00
#
_symmetry.space_group_name_H-M   'P 1'
#
loop_
_entity.id
_entity.type
_entity.pdbx_description
1 polymer ?
#
loop_
_entity_poly.entity_id
_entity_poly.type
_entity_poly.pdbx_seq_one_letter_code
_entity_poly.pdbx_strand_id
1 'polypeptide(L)'
;MASVNAGIRHHYIFSEIDISCVIPQEFQVFTRLPSVISSVVTIIGALTIGFIFGWQLALVLTIVVPLIIGSGYFEMQMQYGKKMRDIKLLEEAGKVASQAVEHIRTVQALNRQEKFHSMYCEYLKDPHRENMRQVHIYAAVFAFSQSLIFFMYALAFWVGTIFVDSKQMYPADVYRVFFAFMFCGQVVGHISSFIPDVVKARLAASLIFYLIEYPTKIDSLSEEGVMKVSA
;
A
#
# COMPACT_ATOMS: atom_id res chain seq x y z
N MET A 1 -2.59 21.60 38.50
CA MET A 1 -3.25 21.15 37.26
C MET A 1 -2.33 21.05 36.04
N ALA A 2 -1.18 21.75 35.97
CA ALA A 2 -0.24 21.62 34.85
C ALA A 2 0.63 20.33 34.87
N SER A 3 0.90 19.76 36.05
CA SER A 3 1.75 18.56 36.21
C SER A 3 1.07 17.25 35.77
N VAL A 4 -0.27 17.14 35.90
CA VAL A 4 -1.03 15.96 35.43
C VAL A 4 -1.12 15.93 33.90
N ASN A 5 -1.15 17.10 33.25
CA ASN A 5 -1.23 17.22 31.80
C ASN A 5 0.10 16.91 31.08
N ALA A 6 1.22 16.92 31.80
CA ALA A 6 2.52 16.49 31.29
C ALA A 6 2.69 14.96 31.37
N GLY A 7 2.22 14.32 32.45
CA GLY A 7 2.24 12.86 32.60
C GLY A 7 1.36 12.13 31.58
N ILE A 8 0.20 12.71 31.24
CA ILE A 8 -0.67 12.17 30.17
C ILE A 8 0.02 12.34 28.80
N ARG A 9 0.69 13.47 28.54
CA ARG A 9 1.38 13.71 27.27
C ARG A 9 2.59 12.79 27.07
N HIS A 10 3.32 12.45 28.13
CA HIS A 10 4.39 11.45 28.08
C HIS A 10 3.88 10.02 27.77
N HIS A 11 2.72 9.64 28.32
CA HIS A 11 2.09 8.35 27.99
C HIS A 11 1.60 8.26 26.54
N TYR A 12 1.11 9.36 25.96
CA TYR A 12 0.73 9.41 24.55
C TYR A 12 1.96 9.33 23.62
N ILE A 13 3.04 10.05 23.94
CA ILE A 13 4.30 9.98 23.16
C ILE A 13 4.91 8.57 23.22
N PHE A 14 4.87 7.89 24.38
CA PHE A 14 5.34 6.50 24.50
C PHE A 14 4.40 5.47 23.83
N SER A 15 3.10 5.77 23.71
CA SER A 15 2.14 4.95 22.97
C SER A 15 2.25 5.12 21.45
N GLU A 16 2.71 6.27 20.96
CA GLU A 16 3.04 6.51 19.54
C GLU A 16 4.44 6.00 19.16
N ILE A 17 5.36 5.93 20.14
CA ILE A 17 6.70 5.34 20.03
C ILE A 17 6.69 3.91 20.61
N ASP A 18 5.69 3.11 20.26
CA ASP A 18 5.73 1.70 20.64
C ASP A 18 6.82 1.01 19.81
N ILE A 19 7.94 0.72 20.45
CA ILE A 19 9.09 -0.07 19.94
C ILE A 19 8.61 -1.40 19.30
N SER A 20 7.42 -1.88 19.69
CA SER A 20 6.70 -3.00 19.08
C SER A 20 6.38 -2.85 17.59
N CYS A 21 6.37 -1.63 17.02
CA CYS A 21 6.12 -1.39 15.60
C CYS A 21 7.39 -1.41 14.74
N VAL A 22 8.55 -1.09 15.33
CA VAL A 22 9.84 -0.94 14.61
C VAL A 22 10.52 -2.29 14.37
N ILE A 23 10.59 -3.13 15.41
CA ILE A 23 11.23 -4.46 15.36
C ILE A 23 10.63 -5.38 14.26
N PRO A 24 9.29 -5.47 14.07
CA PRO A 24 8.75 -6.28 12.98
C PRO A 24 9.01 -5.70 11.59
N GLN A 25 9.10 -4.37 11.43
CA GLN A 25 9.34 -3.74 10.12
C GLN A 25 10.76 -3.98 9.61
N GLU A 26 11.79 -3.88 10.46
CA GLU A 26 13.17 -4.12 10.02
C GLU A 26 13.41 -5.57 9.60
N PHE A 27 12.83 -6.54 10.32
CA PHE A 27 12.90 -7.95 9.95
C PHE A 27 12.13 -8.26 8.65
N GLN A 28 10.98 -7.62 8.44
CA GLN A 28 10.25 -7.72 7.17
C GLN A 28 11.06 -7.14 6.00
N VAL A 29 11.74 -6.01 6.18
CA VAL A 29 12.60 -5.45 5.13
C VAL A 29 13.77 -6.37 4.82
N PHE A 30 14.46 -6.89 5.84
CA PHE A 30 15.61 -7.78 5.65
C PHE A 30 15.26 -9.07 4.89
N THR A 31 14.12 -9.69 5.21
CA THR A 31 13.65 -10.90 4.51
C THR A 31 13.19 -10.66 3.07
N ARG A 32 12.86 -9.41 2.72
CA ARG A 32 12.37 -9.02 1.38
C ARG A 32 13.45 -8.39 0.49
N LEU A 33 14.57 -7.92 1.06
CA LEU A 33 15.72 -7.40 0.31
C LEU A 33 16.21 -8.33 -0.81
N PRO A 34 16.35 -9.66 -0.60
CA PRO A 34 16.76 -10.57 -1.67
C PRO A 34 15.79 -10.58 -2.85
N SER A 35 14.48 -10.48 -2.57
CA SER A 35 13.45 -10.42 -3.61
C SER A 35 13.51 -9.14 -4.43
N VAL A 36 13.85 -8.00 -3.81
CA VAL A 36 14.03 -6.73 -4.54
C VAL A 36 15.27 -6.81 -5.43
N ILE A 37 16.39 -7.32 -4.90
CA ILE A 37 17.64 -7.45 -5.66
C ILE A 37 17.46 -8.40 -6.85
N SER A 38 16.85 -9.56 -6.64
CA SER A 38 16.58 -10.50 -7.73
C SER A 38 15.65 -9.88 -8.78
N SER A 39 14.63 -9.14 -8.34
CA SER A 39 13.71 -8.44 -9.24
C SER A 39 14.40 -7.39 -10.12
N VAL A 40 15.31 -6.59 -9.55
CA VAL A 40 16.11 -5.62 -10.31
C VAL A 40 16.99 -6.33 -11.35
N VAL A 41 17.66 -7.41 -10.96
CA VAL A 41 18.48 -8.21 -11.89
C VAL A 41 17.62 -8.80 -13.01
N THR A 42 16.43 -9.32 -12.70
CA THR A 42 15.51 -9.86 -13.71
C THR A 42 15.00 -8.78 -14.67
N ILE A 43 14.68 -7.58 -14.19
CA ILE A 43 14.25 -6.46 -15.04
C ILE A 43 15.37 -6.06 -16.00
N ILE A 44 16.60 -5.91 -15.50
CA ILE A 44 17.76 -5.58 -16.33
C ILE A 44 18.02 -6.68 -17.37
N GLY A 45 17.96 -7.95 -16.96
CA GLY A 45 18.12 -9.09 -17.85
C GLY A 45 17.03 -9.14 -18.94
N ALA A 46 15.77 -8.94 -18.58
CA ALA A 46 14.64 -8.95 -19.50
C ALA A 46 14.71 -7.81 -20.52
N LEU A 47 15.05 -6.59 -20.07
CA LEU A 47 15.28 -5.45 -20.96
C LEU A 47 16.43 -5.71 -21.93
N THR A 48 17.55 -6.23 -21.42
CA THR A 48 18.75 -6.51 -22.24
C THR A 48 18.44 -7.54 -23.33
N ILE A 49 17.76 -8.65 -22.97
CA ILE A 49 17.33 -9.66 -23.94
C ILE A 49 16.35 -9.06 -24.96
N GLY A 50 15.39 -8.23 -24.50
CA GLY A 50 14.43 -7.56 -25.38
C GLY A 50 15.10 -6.69 -26.46
N PHE A 51 16.07 -5.87 -26.06
CA PHE A 51 16.76 -4.96 -26.99
C PHE A 51 17.72 -5.66 -27.95
N ILE A 52 18.36 -6.77 -27.54
CA ILE A 52 19.32 -7.50 -28.40
C ILE A 52 18.61 -8.25 -29.53
N PHE A 53 17.53 -8.97 -29.23
CA PHE A 53 16.88 -9.85 -30.21
C PHE A 53 15.88 -9.12 -31.12
N GLY A 54 15.32 -7.99 -30.67
CA GLY A 54 14.27 -7.30 -31.43
C GLY A 54 14.06 -5.87 -30.99
N TRP A 55 14.98 -4.97 -31.35
CA TRP A 55 14.93 -3.55 -30.97
C TRP A 55 13.65 -2.84 -31.45
N GLN A 56 13.11 -3.21 -32.63
CA GLN A 56 11.91 -2.59 -33.19
C GLN A 56 10.65 -2.93 -32.38
N LEU A 57 10.49 -4.21 -32.02
CA LEU A 57 9.36 -4.66 -31.21
C LEU A 57 9.49 -4.16 -29.77
N ALA A 58 10.71 -4.16 -29.22
CA ALA A 58 10.98 -3.62 -27.88
C ALA A 58 10.58 -2.14 -27.76
N LEU A 59 10.87 -1.31 -28.78
CA LEU A 59 10.46 0.10 -28.79
C LEU A 59 8.94 0.28 -28.77
N VAL A 60 8.20 -0.52 -29.55
CA VAL A 60 6.73 -0.49 -29.55
C VAL A 60 6.20 -0.86 -28.17
N LEU A 61 6.75 -1.90 -27.54
CA LEU A 61 6.37 -2.30 -26.19
C LEU A 61 6.72 -1.23 -25.16
N THR A 62 7.87 -0.54 -25.28
CA THR A 62 8.22 0.57 -24.40
C THR A 62 7.23 1.73 -24.47
N ILE A 63 6.62 2.00 -25.63
CA ILE A 63 5.57 3.02 -25.78
C ILE A 63 4.24 2.57 -25.13
N VAL A 64 3.97 1.26 -25.16
CA VAL A 64 2.77 0.65 -24.55
C VAL A 64 2.87 0.58 -23.02
N VAL A 65 4.07 0.39 -22.46
CA VAL A 65 4.33 0.31 -21.00
C VAL A 65 3.74 1.49 -20.19
N PRO A 66 3.98 2.77 -20.52
CA PRO A 66 3.42 3.89 -19.74
C PRO A 66 1.88 3.91 -19.77
N LEU A 67 1.26 3.40 -20.83
CA LEU A 67 -0.20 3.31 -20.91
C LEU A 67 -0.74 2.27 -19.92
N ILE A 68 -0.05 1.15 -19.76
CA ILE A 68 -0.37 0.11 -18.74
C ILE A 68 -0.16 0.66 -17.32
N ILE A 69 0.93 1.40 -17.09
CA ILE A 69 1.19 2.03 -15.79
C ILE A 69 0.10 3.05 -15.47
N GLY A 70 -0.32 3.85 -16.46
CA GLY A 70 -1.40 4.84 -16.32
C GLY A 70 -2.74 4.20 -15.97
N SER A 71 -3.11 3.09 -16.62
CA SER A 71 -4.34 2.36 -16.29
C SER A 71 -4.29 1.73 -14.90
N GLY A 72 -3.15 1.15 -14.52
CA GLY A 72 -2.94 0.59 -13.17
C GLY A 72 -3.01 1.65 -12.07
N TYR A 73 -2.45 2.84 -12.31
CA TYR A 73 -2.55 3.96 -11.38
C TYR A 73 -4.00 4.43 -11.18
N PHE A 74 -4.76 4.55 -12.27
CA PHE A 74 -6.17 4.91 -12.22
C PHE A 74 -6.99 3.89 -11.43
N GLU A 75 -6.73 2.59 -11.66
CA GLU A 75 -7.38 1.51 -10.92
C GLU A 75 -7.07 1.57 -9.42
N MET A 76 -5.80 1.77 -9.04
CA MET A 76 -5.40 1.93 -7.65
C MET A 76 -6.09 3.13 -6.99
N GLN A 77 -6.10 4.29 -7.65
CA GLN A 77 -6.77 5.49 -7.12
C GLN A 77 -8.27 5.25 -6.87
N MET A 78 -8.93 4.57 -7.81
CA MET A 78 -10.34 4.23 -7.66
C MET A 78 -10.58 3.26 -6.50
N GLN A 79 -9.70 2.26 -6.29
CA GLN A 79 -9.78 1.36 -5.14
C GLN A 79 -9.58 2.10 -3.81
N TYR A 80 -8.55 2.95 -3.72
CA TYR A 80 -8.27 3.73 -2.50
C TYR A 80 -9.42 4.68 -2.14
N GLY A 81 -9.97 5.41 -3.13
CA GLY A 81 -11.10 6.31 -2.91
C GLY A 81 -12.34 5.60 -2.38
N LYS A 82 -12.64 4.39 -2.90
CA LYS A 82 -13.76 3.56 -2.42
C LYS A 82 -13.55 3.09 -0.99
N LYS A 83 -12.36 2.55 -0.70
CA LYS A 83 -12.01 2.06 0.64
C LYS A 83 -12.18 3.14 1.72
N MET A 84 -11.75 4.38 1.43
CA MET A 84 -11.89 5.48 2.39
C MET A 84 -13.37 5.87 2.62
N ARG A 85 -14.17 5.87 1.56
CA ARG A 85 -15.61 6.14 1.68
C ARG A 85 -16.32 5.03 2.46
N ASP A 86 -15.99 3.77 2.20
CA ASP A 86 -16.61 2.64 2.89
C ASP A 86 -16.26 2.62 4.38
N ILE A 87 -15.01 2.95 4.74
CA ILE A 87 -14.59 3.13 6.14
C ILE A 87 -15.44 4.21 6.82
N LYS A 88 -15.61 5.37 6.17
CA LYS A 88 -16.39 6.49 6.73
C LYS A 88 -17.88 6.13 6.91
N LEU A 89 -18.45 5.38 5.96
CA LEU A 89 -19.84 4.93 6.05
C LEU A 89 -20.02 3.87 7.16
N LEU A 90 -19.01 3.05 7.43
CA LEU A 90 -19.04 2.04 8.49
C LEU A 90 -18.73 2.60 9.88
N GLU A 91 -18.13 3.79 9.95
CA GLU A 91 -17.71 4.44 11.20
C GLU A 91 -18.89 4.65 12.17
N GLU A 92 -20.04 5.10 11.65
CA GLU A 92 -21.23 5.36 12.47
C GLU A 92 -21.82 4.08 13.09
N ALA A 93 -21.95 3.02 12.29
CA ALA A 93 -22.38 1.71 12.77
C ALA A 93 -21.37 1.13 13.78
N GLY A 94 -20.07 1.27 13.50
CA GLY A 94 -18.99 0.86 14.39
C GLY A 94 -19.02 1.60 15.73
N LYS A 95 -19.31 2.91 15.72
CA LYS A 95 -19.44 3.73 16.93
C LYS A 95 -20.58 3.24 17.81
N VAL A 96 -21.75 2.95 17.24
CA VAL A 96 -22.90 2.41 17.99
C VAL A 96 -22.60 1.06 18.61
N ALA A 97 -21.96 0.16 17.85
CA ALA A 97 -21.53 -1.14 18.37
C ALA A 97 -20.50 -0.98 19.49
N SER A 98 -19.51 -0.09 19.32
CA SER A 98 -18.49 0.16 20.34
C SER A 98 -19.09 0.70 21.63
N GLN A 99 -20.04 1.64 21.55
CA GLN A 99 -20.73 2.18 22.73
C GLN A 99 -21.54 1.10 23.47
N ALA A 100 -22.20 0.21 22.72
CA ALA A 100 -22.97 -0.89 23.31
C ALA A 100 -22.06 -1.90 24.04
N VAL A 101 -20.88 -2.20 23.48
CA VAL A 101 -19.91 -3.12 24.07
C VAL A 101 -19.23 -2.50 25.29
N GLU A 102 -18.80 -1.25 25.20
CA GLU A 102 -18.13 -0.53 26.29
C GLU A 102 -19.04 -0.40 27.53
N HIS A 103 -20.35 -0.22 27.32
CA HIS A 103 -21.33 -0.06 28.39
C HIS A 103 -22.31 -1.25 28.52
N ILE A 104 -21.83 -2.47 28.25
CA ILE A 104 -22.68 -3.67 28.22
C ILE A 104 -23.51 -3.90 29.50
N ARG A 105 -22.93 -3.62 30.68
CA ARG A 105 -23.61 -3.76 31.97
C ARG A 105 -24.79 -2.80 32.10
N THR A 106 -24.64 -1.57 31.60
CA THR A 106 -25.68 -0.54 31.60
C THR A 106 -26.80 -0.88 30.60
N VAL A 107 -26.44 -1.37 29.41
CA VAL A 107 -27.41 -1.80 28.38
C VAL A 107 -28.25 -2.98 28.88
N GLN A 108 -27.62 -3.95 29.55
CA GLN A 108 -28.31 -5.07 30.18
C GLN A 108 -29.18 -4.63 31.36
N ALA A 109 -28.68 -3.76 32.25
CA ALA A 109 -29.44 -3.26 33.39
C ALA A 109 -30.70 -2.48 32.98
N LEU A 110 -30.64 -1.75 31.85
CA LEU A 110 -31.78 -1.03 31.27
C LEU A 110 -32.65 -1.90 30.35
N ASN A 111 -32.25 -3.15 30.09
CA ASN A 111 -32.92 -4.08 29.17
C ASN A 111 -33.18 -3.46 27.77
N ARG A 112 -32.18 -2.75 27.23
CA ARG A 112 -32.26 -1.98 25.96
C ARG A 112 -31.51 -2.63 24.79
N GLN A 113 -31.22 -3.93 24.88
CA GLN A 113 -30.44 -4.65 23.87
C GLN A 113 -31.08 -4.57 22.47
N GLU A 114 -32.39 -4.76 22.37
CA GLU A 114 -33.11 -4.65 21.09
C GLU A 114 -33.03 -3.26 20.47
N LYS A 115 -33.00 -2.21 21.29
CA LYS A 115 -32.90 -0.83 20.79
C LYS A 115 -31.54 -0.59 20.13
N PHE A 116 -30.45 -1.02 20.77
CA PHE A 116 -29.11 -0.94 20.19
C PHE A 116 -28.97 -1.82 18.93
N HIS A 117 -29.57 -3.01 18.93
CA HIS A 117 -29.61 -3.88 17.74
C HIS A 117 -30.33 -3.20 16.56
N SER A 118 -31.55 -2.68 16.78
CA SER A 118 -32.32 -2.00 15.72
C SER A 118 -31.58 -0.79 15.14
N MET A 119 -30.93 0.00 16.01
CA MET A 119 -30.14 1.17 15.63
C MET A 119 -28.92 0.77 14.80
N TYR A 120 -28.21 -0.29 15.19
CA TYR A 120 -27.10 -0.82 14.41
C TYR A 120 -27.54 -1.30 13.01
N CYS A 121 -28.66 -2.02 12.93
CA CYS A 121 -29.23 -2.44 11.64
C CYS A 121 -29.64 -1.25 10.76
N GLU A 122 -30.13 -0.17 11.35
CA GLU A 122 -30.51 1.05 10.63
C GLU A 122 -29.28 1.74 10.02
N TYR A 123 -28.22 1.94 10.81
CA TYR A 123 -26.96 2.52 10.31
C TYR A 123 -26.25 1.65 9.26
N LEU A 124 -26.54 0.35 9.18
CA LEU A 124 -25.96 -0.56 8.18
C LEU A 124 -26.69 -0.55 6.82
N LYS A 125 -27.95 -0.08 6.76
CA LYS A 125 -28.74 -0.11 5.51
C LYS A 125 -28.14 0.79 4.43
N ASP A 126 -27.72 2.00 4.82
CA ASP A 126 -27.15 2.98 3.88
C ASP A 126 -25.78 2.53 3.33
N PRO A 127 -24.81 2.08 4.15
CA PRO A 127 -23.57 1.47 3.68
C PRO A 127 -23.83 0.28 2.77
N HIS A 128 -24.79 -0.59 3.09
CA HIS A 128 -25.09 -1.77 2.28
C HIS A 128 -25.60 -1.40 0.88
N ARG A 129 -26.55 -0.45 0.80
CA ARG A 129 -27.12 -0.02 -0.48
C ARG A 129 -26.11 0.72 -1.35
N GLU A 130 -25.28 1.56 -0.73
CA GLU A 130 -24.22 2.26 -1.45
C GLU A 130 -23.16 1.27 -1.96
N ASN A 131 -22.72 0.32 -1.11
CA ASN A 131 -21.78 -0.74 -1.52
C ASN A 131 -22.30 -1.56 -2.71
N MET A 132 -23.57 -1.95 -2.71
CA MET A 132 -24.15 -2.71 -3.83
C MET A 132 -24.07 -1.95 -5.17
N ARG A 133 -24.28 -0.63 -5.16
CA ARG A 133 -24.11 0.20 -6.37
C ARG A 133 -22.64 0.33 -6.75
N GLN A 134 -21.77 0.58 -5.77
CA GLN A 134 -20.34 0.73 -5.98
C GLN A 134 -19.67 -0.51 -6.55
N VAL A 135 -20.10 -1.71 -6.11
CA VAL A 135 -19.55 -3.00 -6.54
C VAL A 135 -19.80 -3.22 -8.03
N HIS A 136 -20.99 -2.93 -8.55
CA HIS A 136 -21.25 -3.07 -9.99
C HIS A 136 -20.38 -2.12 -10.83
N ILE A 137 -20.25 -0.85 -10.41
CA ILE A 137 -19.39 0.12 -11.09
C ILE A 137 -17.92 -0.34 -11.00
N TYR A 138 -17.50 -0.86 -9.84
CA TYR A 138 -16.15 -1.40 -9.66
C TYR A 138 -15.88 -2.56 -10.62
N ALA A 139 -16.78 -3.55 -10.63
CA ALA A 139 -16.66 -4.74 -11.46
C ALA A 139 -16.59 -4.39 -12.94
N ALA A 140 -17.41 -3.44 -13.40
CA ALA A 140 -17.37 -2.96 -14.79
C ALA A 140 -16.03 -2.29 -15.13
N VAL A 141 -15.52 -1.40 -14.28
CA VAL A 141 -14.23 -0.74 -14.49
C VAL A 141 -13.07 -1.73 -14.43
N PHE A 142 -13.10 -2.67 -13.49
CA PHE A 142 -12.10 -3.72 -13.35
C PHE A 142 -12.09 -4.64 -14.58
N ALA A 143 -13.25 -5.09 -15.03
CA ALA A 143 -13.36 -5.90 -16.24
C ALA A 143 -12.84 -5.16 -17.48
N PHE A 144 -13.13 -3.86 -17.59
CA PHE A 144 -12.61 -3.02 -18.68
C PHE A 144 -11.09 -2.87 -18.63
N SER A 145 -10.52 -2.60 -17.43
CA SER A 145 -9.07 -2.53 -17.19
C SER A 145 -8.37 -3.82 -17.61
N GLN A 146 -8.90 -4.99 -17.18
CA GLN A 146 -8.34 -6.29 -17.56
C GLN A 146 -8.47 -6.58 -19.06
N SER A 147 -9.59 -6.20 -19.68
CA SER A 147 -9.77 -6.36 -21.13
C SER A 147 -8.75 -5.54 -21.93
N LEU A 148 -8.42 -4.33 -21.49
CA LEU A 148 -7.40 -3.48 -22.13
C LEU A 148 -6.02 -4.15 -22.15
N ILE A 149 -5.64 -4.87 -21.08
CA ILE A 149 -4.37 -5.61 -21.03
C ILE A 149 -4.35 -6.70 -22.10
N PHE A 150 -5.45 -7.45 -22.26
CA PHE A 150 -5.55 -8.46 -23.32
C PHE A 150 -5.52 -7.84 -24.73
N PHE A 151 -6.18 -6.70 -24.95
CA PHE A 151 -6.08 -5.97 -26.22
C PHE A 151 -4.65 -5.51 -26.51
N MET A 152 -3.91 -5.06 -25.50
CA MET A 152 -2.50 -4.71 -25.65
C MET A 152 -1.62 -5.91 -26.02
N TYR A 153 -1.88 -7.09 -25.44
CA TYR A 153 -1.20 -8.32 -25.86
C TYR A 153 -1.54 -8.70 -27.30
N ALA A 154 -2.81 -8.64 -27.69
CA ALA A 154 -3.22 -8.90 -29.06
C ALA A 154 -2.55 -7.92 -30.05
N LEU A 155 -2.48 -6.63 -29.71
CA LEU A 155 -1.80 -5.61 -30.51
C LEU A 155 -0.29 -5.90 -30.62
N ALA A 156 0.36 -6.30 -29.53
CA ALA A 156 1.78 -6.67 -29.53
C ALA A 156 2.07 -7.84 -30.48
N PHE A 157 1.22 -8.87 -30.47
CA PHE A 157 1.35 -9.99 -31.40
C PHE A 157 1.04 -9.59 -32.84
N TRP A 158 0.01 -8.78 -33.08
CA TRP A 158 -0.33 -8.28 -34.41
C TRP A 158 0.82 -7.49 -35.03
N VAL A 159 1.41 -6.57 -34.28
CA VAL A 159 2.59 -5.82 -34.72
C VAL A 159 3.80 -6.76 -34.89
N GLY A 160 3.97 -7.72 -33.98
CA GLY A 160 4.98 -8.78 -34.09
C GLY A 160 4.86 -9.58 -35.39
N THR A 161 3.65 -9.94 -35.83
CA THR A 161 3.43 -10.66 -37.09
C THR A 161 3.80 -9.83 -38.31
N ILE A 162 3.53 -8.52 -38.31
CA ILE A 162 3.93 -7.62 -39.39
C ILE A 162 5.46 -7.58 -39.55
N PHE A 163 6.21 -7.58 -38.44
CA PHE A 163 7.67 -7.64 -38.49
C PHE A 163 8.21 -8.96 -39.02
N VAL A 164 7.54 -10.08 -38.68
CA VAL A 164 7.88 -11.41 -39.22
C VAL A 164 7.62 -11.47 -40.73
N ASP A 165 6.47 -10.96 -41.19
CA ASP A 165 6.13 -10.93 -42.62
C ASP A 165 7.11 -10.07 -43.44
N SER A 166 7.59 -8.98 -42.84
CA SER A 166 8.62 -8.12 -43.45
C SER A 166 10.04 -8.72 -43.44
N LYS A 167 10.21 -9.97 -42.96
CA LYS A 167 11.49 -10.68 -42.79
C LYS A 167 12.52 -9.95 -41.93
N GLN A 168 12.07 -9.05 -41.06
CA GLN A 168 12.94 -8.29 -40.15
C GLN A 168 13.26 -9.08 -38.87
N MET A 169 12.42 -10.05 -38.50
CA MET A 169 12.56 -10.85 -37.28
C MET A 169 12.10 -12.29 -37.48
N TYR A 170 12.72 -13.23 -36.76
CA TYR A 170 12.22 -14.59 -36.68
C TYR A 170 11.04 -14.69 -35.70
N PRO A 171 10.06 -15.58 -35.95
CA PRO A 171 8.92 -15.75 -35.05
C PRO A 171 9.36 -16.16 -33.63
N ALA A 172 10.43 -16.93 -33.49
CA ALA A 172 10.98 -17.31 -32.19
C ALA A 172 11.45 -16.10 -31.36
N ASP A 173 12.03 -15.09 -32.02
CA ASP A 173 12.51 -13.89 -31.34
C ASP A 173 11.36 -12.99 -30.89
N VAL A 174 10.23 -12.97 -31.62
CA VAL A 174 9.01 -12.25 -31.20
C VAL A 174 8.50 -12.80 -29.87
N TYR A 175 8.40 -14.13 -29.75
CA TYR A 175 7.99 -14.78 -28.51
C TYR A 175 8.98 -14.51 -27.37
N ARG A 176 10.29 -14.54 -27.62
CA ARG A 176 11.31 -14.23 -26.61
C ARG A 176 11.15 -12.83 -26.05
N VAL A 177 10.99 -11.82 -26.92
CA VAL A 177 10.80 -10.43 -26.50
C VAL A 177 9.48 -10.27 -25.74
N PHE A 178 8.38 -10.86 -26.24
CA PHE A 178 7.08 -10.80 -25.59
C PHE A 178 7.11 -11.37 -24.16
N PHE A 179 7.63 -12.58 -23.97
CA PHE A 179 7.71 -13.20 -22.65
C PHE A 179 8.68 -12.45 -21.73
N ALA A 180 9.79 -11.93 -22.23
CA ALA A 180 10.70 -11.11 -21.44
C ALA A 180 10.00 -9.86 -20.87
N PHE A 181 9.23 -9.15 -21.70
CA PHE A 181 8.44 -7.99 -21.23
C PHE A 181 7.30 -8.38 -20.28
N MET A 182 6.63 -9.51 -20.52
CA MET A 182 5.59 -10.02 -19.63
C MET A 182 6.13 -10.33 -18.23
N PHE A 183 7.25 -11.06 -18.14
CA PHE A 183 7.91 -11.32 -16.85
C PHE A 183 8.42 -10.04 -16.20
N CYS A 184 8.99 -9.11 -16.98
CA CYS A 184 9.40 -7.81 -16.47
C CYS A 184 8.22 -7.06 -15.82
N GLY A 185 7.06 -7.03 -16.47
CA GLY A 185 5.85 -6.41 -15.92
C GLY A 185 5.38 -7.04 -14.61
N GLN A 186 5.39 -8.37 -14.53
CA GLN A 186 5.04 -9.09 -13.29
C GLN A 186 6.01 -8.77 -12.15
N VAL A 187 7.31 -8.75 -12.44
CA VAL A 187 8.37 -8.44 -11.46
C VAL A 187 8.25 -7.01 -10.95
N VAL A 188 7.93 -6.04 -11.82
CA VAL A 188 7.64 -4.65 -11.41
C VAL A 188 6.42 -4.59 -10.48
N GLY A 189 5.37 -5.37 -10.77
CA GLY A 189 4.20 -5.50 -9.90
C GLY A 189 4.55 -6.04 -8.51
N HIS A 190 5.41 -7.05 -8.43
CA HIS A 190 5.92 -7.56 -7.16
C HIS A 190 6.70 -6.49 -6.38
N ILE A 191 7.57 -5.74 -7.05
CA ILE A 191 8.32 -4.65 -6.41
C ILE A 191 7.39 -3.56 -5.86
N SER A 192 6.33 -3.22 -6.59
CA SER A 192 5.38 -2.17 -6.19
C SER A 192 4.72 -2.48 -4.84
N SER A 193 4.55 -3.75 -4.49
CA SER A 193 3.98 -4.15 -3.20
C SER A 193 4.91 -3.87 -2.01
N PHE A 194 6.22 -3.71 -2.24
CA PHE A 194 7.22 -3.45 -1.19
C PHE A 194 7.42 -1.95 -0.89
N ILE A 195 7.01 -1.07 -1.81
CA ILE A 195 7.13 0.39 -1.66
C ILE A 195 6.55 0.90 -0.32
N PRO A 196 5.30 0.55 0.08
CA PRO A 196 4.73 1.10 1.33
C PRO A 196 5.49 0.67 2.57
N ASP A 197 6.09 -0.52 2.59
CA ASP A 197 6.81 -1.03 3.76
C ASP A 197 8.16 -0.30 3.93
N VAL A 198 8.85 -0.04 2.84
CA VAL A 198 10.09 0.77 2.84
C VAL A 198 9.79 2.21 3.27
N VAL A 199 8.69 2.80 2.80
CA VAL A 199 8.28 4.16 3.19
C VAL A 199 7.99 4.22 4.69
N LYS A 200 7.26 3.25 5.24
CA LYS A 200 6.97 3.19 6.68
C LYS A 200 8.24 3.01 7.51
N ALA A 201 9.13 2.11 7.11
CA ALA A 201 10.40 1.90 7.80
C ALA A 201 11.25 3.18 7.82
N ARG A 202 11.31 3.91 6.69
CA ARG A 202 12.01 5.20 6.61
C ARG A 202 11.40 6.26 7.52
N LEU A 203 10.07 6.32 7.60
CA LEU A 203 9.37 7.24 8.50
C LEU A 203 9.66 6.92 9.97
N ALA A 204 9.60 5.64 10.35
CA ALA A 204 9.93 5.20 11.71
C ALA A 204 11.37 5.54 12.09
N ALA A 205 12.33 5.24 11.20
CA ALA A 205 13.74 5.60 11.42
C ALA A 205 13.92 7.12 11.56
N SER A 206 13.26 7.92 10.73
CA SER A 206 13.35 9.39 10.82
C SER A 206 12.83 9.94 12.15
N LEU A 207 11.80 9.31 12.72
CA LEU A 207 11.24 9.69 14.01
C LEU A 207 12.18 9.33 15.16
N ILE A 208 12.87 8.19 15.08
CA ILE A 208 13.90 7.78 16.04
C ILE A 208 15.08 8.76 15.99
N PHE A 209 15.61 9.05 14.80
CA PHE A 209 16.71 10.02 14.66
C PHE A 209 16.31 11.41 15.14
N TYR A 210 15.09 11.85 14.82
CA TYR A 210 14.55 13.11 15.31
C TYR A 210 14.48 13.15 16.84
N LEU A 211 14.04 12.06 17.49
CA LEU A 211 13.96 11.97 18.95
C LEU A 211 15.36 11.99 19.60
N ILE A 212 16.34 11.31 18.98
CA ILE A 212 17.72 11.26 19.48
C ILE A 212 18.38 12.65 19.39
N GLU A 213 18.16 13.38 18.28
CA GLU A 213 18.77 14.69 18.05
C GLU A 213 17.99 15.85 18.68
N TYR A 214 16.82 15.59 19.29
CA TYR A 214 15.99 16.64 19.85
C TYR A 214 16.67 17.33 21.04
N PRO A 215 17.04 18.62 20.97
CA PRO A 215 17.72 19.29 22.06
C PRO A 215 16.76 19.48 23.24
N THR A 216 17.06 18.84 24.37
CA THR A 216 16.30 19.02 25.61
C THR A 216 16.72 20.33 26.29
N LYS A 217 15.74 21.11 26.78
CA LYS A 217 16.00 22.37 27.51
C LYS A 217 16.64 22.15 28.89
N ILE A 218 16.43 20.97 29.46
CA ILE A 218 17.04 20.52 30.71
C ILE A 218 17.68 19.19 30.36
N ASP A 219 19.00 19.20 30.19
CA ASP A 219 19.75 17.99 29.91
C ASP A 219 20.05 17.27 31.22
N SER A 220 19.39 16.15 31.45
CA SER A 220 19.62 15.29 32.62
C SER A 220 20.90 14.46 32.51
N LEU A 221 21.51 14.38 31.33
CA LEU A 221 22.75 13.65 31.06
C LEU A 221 23.98 14.58 31.09
N SER A 222 23.78 15.90 31.21
CA SER A 222 24.87 16.85 31.35
C SER A 222 25.50 16.74 32.75
N GLU A 223 26.82 16.51 32.79
CA GLU A 223 27.63 16.52 34.02
C GLU A 223 27.93 17.95 34.52
N GLU A 224 27.50 18.98 33.80
CA GLU A 224 27.69 20.38 34.19
C GLU A 224 26.65 20.80 35.25
N GLY A 225 26.93 20.43 36.50
CA GLY A 225 26.14 20.84 37.65
C GLY A 225 26.93 20.70 38.95
N VAL A 226 26.70 21.62 39.90
CA VAL A 226 27.26 21.48 41.25
C VAL A 226 26.65 20.27 41.94
N MET A 227 27.35 19.14 41.92
CA MET A 227 26.95 17.97 42.69
C MET A 227 27.05 18.30 44.18
N LYS A 228 25.93 18.25 44.90
CA LYS A 228 25.98 18.30 46.36
C LYS A 228 26.65 17.02 46.87
N VAL A 229 27.91 17.15 47.26
CA VAL A 229 28.60 16.13 48.05
C VAL A 229 27.88 16.04 49.39
N SER A 230 27.08 14.99 49.55
CA SER A 230 26.49 14.62 50.83
C SER A 230 27.62 14.20 51.78
N ALA A 231 27.89 15.06 52.77
CA ALA A 231 28.72 14.80 53.93
C ALA A 231 28.02 13.87 54.92
#